data_AF-A0A1Q7NVT0-F1
#
_entry.id   AF-A0A1Q7NVT0-F1
#
_cell.length_a   1.000
_cell.length_b   1.000
_cell.length_c   1.000
_cell.angle_alpha   90.00
_cell.angle_beta   90.00
_cell.angle_gamma   90.00
#
_symmetry.space_group_name_H-M   'P 1'
#
loop_
_entity.id
_entity.type
_entity.pdbx_description
1 polymer ?
#
loop_
_entity_poly.entity_id
_entity_poly.type
_entity_poly.pdbx_seq_one_letter_code
_entity_poly.pdbx_strand_id
1 'polypeptide(L)'
;MSRLCCVADADAIVGRRALVPAGQVIEAWNDLYTPGHFWLGEESKRLLDAAGEPVPPVITLPAAAVAVYYGPQLTDLESLPPEDSLKARVLSGHGIAVAWITLDRFGQRMVHEPKGLADPVFHLRRRGGGAGHLWRLFTTKREAVVYMAEAYGKESEGAEWAETLPLDDFETLLKEHTSGPPP
;
A
#
# COMPACT_ATOMS: atom_id res chain seq x y z
N MET A 1 16.80 2.77 -3.07
CA MET A 1 15.67 2.01 -2.48
C MET A 1 14.55 2.98 -2.26
N SER A 2 13.34 2.67 -2.74
CA SER A 2 12.20 3.59 -2.62
C SER A 2 11.77 3.77 -1.16
N ARG A 3 11.16 4.92 -0.86
CA ARG A 3 10.67 5.31 0.46
C ARG A 3 9.17 5.59 0.42
N LEU A 4 8.53 5.34 1.55
CA LEU A 4 7.15 5.71 1.83
C LEU A 4 7.17 6.77 2.92
N CYS A 5 6.39 7.83 2.79
CA CYS A 5 6.34 8.89 3.78
C CYS A 5 4.91 9.18 4.24
N CYS A 6 4.76 9.50 5.52
CA CYS A 6 3.56 10.13 6.04
C CYS A 6 3.79 11.62 6.17
N VAL A 7 2.83 12.44 5.74
CA VAL A 7 2.82 13.90 5.92
C VAL A 7 1.52 14.33 6.60
N ALA A 8 1.56 15.42 7.36
CA ALA A 8 0.41 15.97 8.09
C ALA A 8 -0.01 17.35 7.56
N ASP A 9 -0.18 17.47 6.24
CA ASP A 9 -0.59 18.72 5.59
C ASP A 9 -1.55 18.45 4.42
N ALA A 10 -2.84 18.38 4.77
CA ALA A 10 -3.93 18.11 3.83
C ALA A 10 -4.05 19.24 2.79
N ASP A 11 -3.90 20.49 3.23
CA ASP A 11 -4.10 21.68 2.40
C ASP A 11 -2.99 21.80 1.35
N ALA A 12 -1.74 21.51 1.73
CA ALA A 12 -0.64 21.43 0.78
C ALA A 12 -0.89 20.35 -0.29
N ILE A 13 -1.39 19.17 0.08
CA ILE A 13 -1.69 18.11 -0.89
C ILE A 13 -2.79 18.56 -1.86
N VAL A 14 -3.90 19.10 -1.35
CA VAL A 14 -5.03 19.54 -2.17
C VAL A 14 -4.61 20.66 -3.11
N GLY A 15 -3.96 21.71 -2.59
CA GLY A 15 -3.53 22.86 -3.38
C GLY A 15 -2.52 22.49 -4.46
N ARG A 16 -1.57 21.61 -4.16
CA ARG A 16 -0.46 21.29 -5.08
C ARG A 16 -0.84 20.28 -6.14
N ARG A 17 -1.83 19.42 -5.91
CA ARG A 17 -2.36 18.52 -6.95
C ARG A 17 -2.80 19.28 -8.21
N ALA A 18 -3.29 20.51 -8.06
CA ALA A 18 -3.67 21.37 -9.18
C ALA A 18 -2.47 21.95 -9.97
N LEU A 19 -1.28 21.94 -9.38
CA LEU A 19 -0.06 22.51 -9.96
C LEU A 19 0.82 21.46 -10.65
N VAL A 20 0.50 20.18 -10.49
CA VAL A 20 1.27 19.07 -11.07
C VAL A 20 1.08 19.05 -12.60
N PRO A 21 2.17 18.89 -13.38
CA PRO A 21 2.08 18.78 -14.83
C PRO A 21 1.12 17.69 -15.31
N ALA A 22 0.49 17.92 -16.46
CA ALA A 22 -0.40 16.95 -17.09
C ALA A 22 0.32 15.61 -17.30
N GLY A 23 -0.34 14.50 -16.92
CA GLY A 23 0.22 13.15 -16.99
C GLY A 23 0.95 12.68 -15.74
N GLN A 24 1.23 13.58 -14.79
CA GLN A 24 1.76 13.23 -13.46
C GLN A 24 0.67 13.35 -12.39
N VAL A 25 0.83 12.61 -11.30
CA VAL A 25 -0.17 12.53 -10.23
C VAL A 25 0.52 12.37 -8.89
N ILE A 26 0.05 13.15 -7.91
CA ILE A 26 0.36 12.92 -6.50
C ILE A 26 -0.67 11.93 -5.95
N GLU A 27 -0.27 10.65 -5.88
CA GLU A 27 -1.01 9.60 -5.22
C GLU A 27 -0.76 9.70 -3.70
N ALA A 28 -1.76 10.23 -2.99
CA ALA A 28 -1.70 10.43 -1.55
C ALA A 28 -2.94 9.80 -0.92
N TRP A 29 -2.70 8.87 -0.01
CA TRP A 29 -3.71 8.05 0.64
C TRP A 29 -3.94 8.55 2.04
N ASN A 30 -5.17 8.93 2.37
CA ASN A 30 -5.51 9.38 3.72
C ASN A 30 -5.30 8.22 4.72
N ASP A 31 -4.60 8.52 5.81
CA ASP A 31 -4.50 7.59 6.93
C ASP A 31 -5.89 7.44 7.57
N LEU A 32 -6.41 6.22 7.56
CA LEU A 32 -7.79 5.95 7.97
C LEU A 32 -8.01 6.07 9.48
N TYR A 33 -6.93 6.14 10.25
CA TYR A 33 -6.96 6.16 11.71
C TYR A 33 -6.41 7.46 12.29
N THR A 34 -5.66 8.24 11.50
CA THR A 34 -5.06 9.50 11.90
C THR A 34 -5.50 10.63 10.95
N PRO A 35 -6.59 11.35 11.28
CA PRO A 35 -7.09 12.43 10.44
C PRO A 35 -6.01 13.47 10.09
N GLY A 36 -6.07 14.00 8.87
CA GLY A 36 -5.11 14.97 8.36
C GLY A 36 -3.75 14.39 7.94
N HIS A 37 -3.49 13.10 8.18
CA HIS A 37 -2.27 12.43 7.73
C HIS A 37 -2.48 11.72 6.40
N PHE A 38 -1.42 11.68 5.60
CA PHE A 38 -1.42 11.06 4.27
C PHE A 38 -0.14 10.29 4.02
N TRP A 39 -0.31 9.09 3.48
CA TRP A 39 0.77 8.23 3.01
C TRP A 39 1.03 8.42 1.52
N LEU A 40 2.29 8.59 1.15
CA LEU A 40 2.74 8.78 -0.23
C LEU A 40 3.96 7.90 -0.52
N GLY A 41 4.09 7.49 -1.78
CA GLY A 41 5.34 6.96 -2.33
C GLY A 41 6.37 8.06 -2.62
N GLU A 42 7.63 7.67 -2.76
CA GLU A 42 8.76 8.59 -3.01
C GLU A 42 8.52 9.53 -4.20
N GLU A 43 8.00 9.00 -5.31
CA GLU A 43 7.70 9.82 -6.50
C GLU A 43 6.60 10.86 -6.22
N SER A 44 5.51 10.45 -5.56
CA SER A 44 4.41 11.36 -5.21
C SER A 44 4.86 12.43 -4.21
N LYS A 45 5.77 12.07 -3.29
CA LYS A 45 6.39 13.04 -2.39
C LYS A 45 7.28 14.04 -3.13
N ARG A 46 8.10 13.56 -4.07
CA ARG A 46 8.95 14.41 -4.91
C ARG A 46 8.11 15.40 -5.71
N LEU A 47 7.01 14.95 -6.32
CA LEU A 47 6.08 15.82 -7.04
C LEU A 47 5.41 16.85 -6.13
N LEU A 48 5.00 16.43 -4.92
CA LEU A 48 4.44 17.33 -3.92
C LEU A 48 5.41 18.44 -3.51
N ASP A 49 6.69 18.10 -3.31
CA ASP A 49 7.72 19.07 -2.94
C ASP A 49 8.15 19.95 -4.12
N ALA A 50 8.15 19.43 -5.34
CA ALA A 50 8.49 20.23 -6.53
C ALA A 50 7.42 21.30 -6.83
N ALA A 51 6.18 21.09 -6.39
CA ALA A 51 5.06 21.99 -6.61
C ALA A 51 4.93 23.12 -5.55
N GLY A 52 5.84 23.22 -4.57
CA GLY A 52 5.78 24.25 -3.53
C GLY A 52 6.92 24.16 -2.51
N GLU A 53 6.73 24.71 -1.31
CA GLU A 53 7.71 24.53 -0.23
C GLU A 53 7.74 23.07 0.25
N PRO A 54 8.92 22.45 0.46
CA PRO A 54 8.97 21.04 0.87
C PRO A 54 8.14 20.75 2.12
N VAL A 55 7.25 19.75 2.05
CA VAL A 55 6.44 19.33 3.21
C VAL A 55 7.25 18.36 4.05
N PRO A 56 7.58 18.65 5.32
CA PRO A 56 8.35 17.71 6.13
C PRO A 56 7.54 16.42 6.38
N PRO A 57 8.14 15.24 6.22
CA PRO A 57 7.49 13.99 6.58
C PRO A 57 7.41 13.86 8.12
N VAL A 58 6.28 13.38 8.61
CA VAL A 58 6.09 12.94 10.01
C VAL A 58 6.87 11.66 10.26
N ILE A 59 6.87 10.75 9.29
CA ILE A 59 7.65 9.51 9.31
C ILE A 59 8.06 9.14 7.90
N THR A 60 9.19 8.45 7.79
CA THR A 60 9.67 7.86 6.54
C THR A 60 10.02 6.40 6.78
N LEU A 61 9.60 5.53 5.87
CA LEU A 61 9.80 4.08 5.91
C LEU A 61 10.46 3.62 4.60
N PRO A 62 11.31 2.59 4.61
CA PRO A 62 11.71 1.93 3.37
C PRO A 62 10.48 1.24 2.75
N ALA A 63 10.28 1.37 1.45
CA ALA A 63 9.17 0.70 0.76
C ALA A 63 9.26 -0.84 0.84
N ALA A 64 10.43 -1.38 1.16
CA ALA A 64 10.63 -2.81 1.42
C ALA A 64 10.00 -3.29 2.75
N ALA A 65 9.63 -2.39 3.66
CA ALA A 65 8.95 -2.75 4.92
C ALA A 65 7.52 -3.27 4.70
N VAL A 66 6.92 -2.99 3.54
CA VAL A 66 5.60 -3.50 3.17
C VAL A 66 5.76 -4.60 2.12
N ALA A 67 5.34 -5.81 2.45
CA ALA A 67 5.43 -6.95 1.54
C ALA A 67 4.26 -7.00 0.55
N VAL A 68 4.52 -7.41 -0.69
CA VAL A 68 3.49 -7.61 -1.72
C VAL A 68 3.60 -9.04 -2.26
N TYR A 69 2.48 -9.76 -2.26
CA TYR A 69 2.34 -11.04 -2.93
C TYR A 69 1.51 -10.88 -4.19
N TYR A 70 2.05 -11.25 -5.34
CA TYR A 70 1.35 -11.14 -6.63
C TYR A 70 0.67 -12.43 -7.09
N GLY A 71 1.01 -13.56 -6.47
CA GLY A 71 0.52 -14.88 -6.88
C GLY A 71 1.06 -15.37 -8.23
N PRO A 72 0.78 -16.64 -8.58
CA PRO A 72 1.39 -17.30 -9.73
C PRO A 72 0.74 -16.94 -11.08
N GLN A 73 -0.47 -16.37 -11.08
CA GLN A 73 -1.27 -16.10 -12.28
C GLN A 73 -1.50 -14.59 -12.50
N LEU A 74 -0.50 -13.78 -12.14
CA LEU A 74 -0.58 -12.33 -12.32
C LEU A 74 -0.85 -11.99 -13.80
N THR A 75 -1.89 -11.19 -14.03
CA THR A 75 -2.32 -10.75 -15.37
C THR A 75 -2.58 -9.24 -15.38
N ASP A 76 -2.95 -8.68 -16.54
CA ASP A 76 -3.27 -7.26 -16.72
C ASP A 76 -2.18 -6.30 -16.17
N LEU A 77 -0.91 -6.64 -16.43
CA LEU A 77 0.28 -5.95 -15.88
C LEU A 77 0.26 -4.44 -16.15
N GLU A 78 -0.16 -4.02 -17.34
CA GLU A 78 -0.27 -2.61 -17.71
C GLU A 78 -1.27 -1.82 -16.86
N SER A 79 -2.20 -2.52 -16.21
CA SER A 79 -3.20 -1.93 -15.31
C SER A 79 -2.79 -1.99 -13.83
N LEU A 80 -1.64 -2.58 -13.49
CA LEU A 80 -1.15 -2.61 -12.12
C LEU A 80 -0.80 -1.20 -11.62
N PRO A 81 -1.22 -0.83 -10.40
CA PRO A 81 -0.83 0.44 -9.81
C PRO A 81 0.69 0.50 -9.62
N PRO A 82 1.29 1.71 -9.56
CA PRO A 82 2.65 1.85 -9.07
C PRO A 82 2.78 1.18 -7.69
N GLU A 83 3.80 0.33 -7.51
CA GLU A 83 3.94 -0.47 -6.28
C GLU A 83 4.03 0.40 -5.03
N ASP A 84 4.73 1.54 -5.10
CA ASP A 84 4.82 2.48 -3.96
C ASP A 84 3.46 3.08 -3.58
N SER A 85 2.58 3.31 -4.56
CA SER A 85 1.22 3.78 -4.30
C SER A 85 0.36 2.68 -3.66
N LEU A 86 0.48 1.45 -4.12
CA LEU A 86 -0.14 0.28 -3.47
C LEU A 86 0.33 0.16 -2.02
N LYS A 87 1.64 0.24 -1.77
CA LYS A 87 2.21 0.14 -0.42
C LYS A 87 1.81 1.31 0.47
N ALA A 88 1.76 2.53 -0.06
CA ALA A 88 1.23 3.68 0.66
C ALA A 88 -0.25 3.49 1.03
N ARG A 89 -1.07 2.90 0.14
CA ARG A 89 -2.46 2.53 0.44
C ARG A 89 -2.55 1.48 1.55
N VAL A 90 -1.63 0.53 1.60
CA VAL A 90 -1.55 -0.48 2.67
C VAL A 90 -1.25 0.19 4.00
N LEU A 91 -0.25 1.06 4.07
CA LEU A 91 0.07 1.81 5.29
C LEU A 91 -1.07 2.73 5.73
N SER A 92 -1.84 3.30 4.79
CA SER A 92 -3.01 4.11 5.12
C SER A 92 -4.11 3.34 5.85
N GLY A 93 -4.16 2.02 5.66
CA GLY A 93 -5.02 1.09 6.41
C GLY A 93 -4.30 0.38 7.56
N HIS A 94 -3.14 0.87 8.00
CA HIS A 94 -2.28 0.26 9.03
C HIS A 94 -1.94 -1.21 8.70
N GLY A 95 -1.76 -1.50 7.42
CA GLY A 95 -1.32 -2.80 6.94
C GLY A 95 0.21 -2.93 6.93
N ILE A 96 0.69 -4.17 6.98
CA ILE A 96 2.11 -4.54 6.86
C ILE A 96 2.42 -5.33 5.58
N ALA A 97 1.39 -5.87 4.94
CA ALA A 97 1.52 -6.66 3.72
C ALA A 97 0.25 -6.57 2.87
N VAL A 98 0.33 -7.02 1.63
CA VAL A 98 -0.83 -7.10 0.72
C VAL A 98 -0.67 -8.24 -0.26
N ALA A 99 -1.78 -8.91 -0.58
CA ALA A 99 -1.85 -9.92 -1.63
C ALA A 99 -2.74 -9.45 -2.78
N TRP A 100 -2.30 -9.71 -4.01
CA TRP A 100 -3.12 -9.65 -5.20
C TRP A 100 -4.05 -10.88 -5.22
N ILE A 101 -5.36 -10.63 -5.19
CA ILE A 101 -6.40 -11.66 -5.09
C ILE A 101 -7.42 -11.56 -6.23
N THR A 102 -7.05 -10.90 -7.34
CA THR A 102 -7.97 -10.73 -8.47
C THR A 102 -8.42 -12.07 -9.05
N LEU A 103 -7.54 -13.07 -9.04
CA LEU A 103 -7.88 -14.44 -9.36
C LEU A 103 -7.77 -15.33 -8.12
N ASP A 104 -8.69 -16.28 -7.99
CA ASP A 104 -8.60 -17.34 -7.00
C ASP A 104 -7.57 -18.41 -7.40
N ARG A 105 -7.40 -19.43 -6.57
CA ARG A 105 -6.45 -20.53 -6.83
C ARG A 105 -6.76 -21.34 -8.10
N PHE A 106 -7.97 -21.25 -8.63
CA PHE A 106 -8.42 -21.92 -9.85
C PHE A 106 -8.37 -21.00 -11.08
N GLY A 107 -7.84 -19.79 -10.94
CA GLY A 107 -7.77 -18.79 -12.01
C GLY A 107 -9.10 -18.10 -12.30
N GLN A 108 -10.12 -18.26 -11.44
CA GLN A 108 -11.41 -17.58 -11.59
C GLN A 108 -11.33 -16.18 -10.99
N ARG A 109 -11.96 -15.21 -11.66
CA ARG A 109 -11.95 -13.82 -11.18
C ARG A 109 -12.78 -13.71 -9.90
N MET A 110 -12.14 -13.26 -8.83
CA MET A 110 -12.79 -12.98 -7.55
C MET A 110 -13.70 -11.76 -7.68
N VAL A 111 -14.87 -11.85 -7.08
CA VAL A 111 -15.82 -10.72 -6.96
C VAL A 111 -15.99 -10.41 -5.48
N HIS A 112 -15.60 -9.21 -5.08
CA HIS A 112 -15.82 -8.68 -3.74
C HIS A 112 -16.21 -7.22 -3.85
N GLU A 113 -17.26 -6.82 -3.15
CA GLU A 113 -17.68 -5.42 -3.06
C GLU A 113 -17.20 -4.86 -1.70
N PRO A 114 -16.17 -3.98 -1.69
CA PRO A 114 -15.66 -3.41 -0.46
C PRO A 114 -16.74 -2.60 0.26
N LYS A 115 -16.92 -2.84 1.56
CA LYS A 115 -17.95 -2.17 2.36
C LYS A 115 -17.59 -0.74 2.77
N GLY A 116 -16.34 -0.32 2.52
CA GLY A 116 -15.84 1.00 2.83
C GLY A 116 -14.31 1.09 2.71
N LEU A 117 -13.74 2.23 3.08
CA LEU A 117 -12.30 2.46 2.97
C LEU A 117 -11.46 1.59 3.91
N ALA A 118 -12.02 1.19 5.05
CA ALA A 118 -11.39 0.30 6.01
C ALA A 118 -11.60 -1.19 5.70
N ASP A 119 -12.32 -1.53 4.62
CA ASP A 119 -12.42 -2.93 4.17
C ASP A 119 -11.00 -3.42 3.80
N PRO A 120 -10.56 -4.57 4.33
CA PRO A 120 -9.23 -5.08 4.01
C PRO A 120 -9.10 -5.53 2.56
N VAL A 121 -10.22 -5.79 1.87
CA VAL A 121 -10.26 -6.06 0.44
C VAL A 121 -10.64 -4.77 -0.29
N PHE A 122 -9.82 -4.37 -1.26
CA PHE A 122 -10.05 -3.15 -2.02
C PHE A 122 -9.65 -3.29 -3.49
N HIS A 123 -10.27 -2.46 -4.32
CA HIS A 123 -9.88 -2.32 -5.72
C HIS A 123 -8.80 -1.25 -5.86
N LEU A 124 -7.75 -1.54 -6.62
CA LEU A 124 -6.77 -0.56 -7.03
C LEU A 124 -6.28 -0.85 -8.45
N ARG A 125 -6.05 0.19 -9.23
CA ARG A 125 -5.52 0.10 -10.59
C ARG A 125 -4.63 1.29 -10.89
N ARG A 126 -3.78 1.15 -11.89
CA ARG A 126 -3.09 2.28 -12.51
C ARG A 126 -4.11 3.31 -12.96
N ARG A 127 -3.83 4.59 -12.74
CA ARG A 127 -4.60 5.65 -13.38
C ARG A 127 -4.47 5.53 -14.91
N GLY A 128 -5.61 5.52 -15.61
CA GLY A 128 -5.66 5.27 -17.05
C GLY A 128 -5.55 3.79 -17.44
N GLY A 129 -5.35 2.88 -16.47
CA GLY A 129 -5.39 1.44 -16.68
C GLY A 129 -6.82 0.94 -16.90
N GLY A 130 -6.95 -0.11 -17.73
CA GLY A 130 -8.25 -0.70 -18.07
C GLY A 130 -8.83 -1.52 -16.93
N ALA A 131 -8.08 -2.54 -16.47
CA ALA A 131 -8.57 -3.52 -15.50
C ALA A 131 -8.42 -3.03 -14.05
N GLY A 132 -9.43 -3.31 -13.22
CA GLY A 132 -9.35 -3.17 -11.76
C GLY A 132 -8.75 -4.43 -11.13
N HIS A 133 -7.78 -4.26 -10.24
CA HIS A 133 -7.20 -5.36 -9.47
C HIS A 133 -7.77 -5.39 -8.07
N LEU A 134 -8.06 -6.59 -7.58
CA LEU A 134 -8.51 -6.82 -6.21
C LEU A 134 -7.32 -7.17 -5.33
N TRP A 135 -7.22 -6.48 -4.21
CA TRP A 135 -6.12 -6.60 -3.25
C TRP A 135 -6.67 -6.90 -1.87
N ARG A 136 -5.95 -7.71 -1.11
CA ARG A 136 -6.18 -7.94 0.32
C ARG A 136 -5.00 -7.42 1.11
N LEU A 137 -5.15 -6.30 1.82
CA LEU A 137 -4.13 -5.84 2.79
C LEU A 137 -4.15 -6.73 4.02
N PHE A 138 -3.06 -6.88 4.76
CA PHE A 138 -3.00 -7.58 6.03
C PHE A 138 -2.44 -6.66 7.10
N THR A 139 -3.11 -6.58 8.25
CA THR A 139 -2.68 -5.75 9.40
C THR A 139 -1.74 -6.51 10.33
N THR A 140 -1.79 -7.84 10.30
CA THR A 140 -0.90 -8.70 11.09
C THR A 140 -0.36 -9.88 10.30
N LYS A 141 0.81 -10.39 10.70
CA LYS A 141 1.40 -11.61 10.12
C LYS A 141 0.47 -12.81 10.28
N ARG A 142 -0.11 -12.97 11.47
CA ARG A 142 -1.06 -14.06 11.77
C ARG A 142 -2.26 -14.04 10.83
N GLU A 143 -2.80 -12.87 10.53
CA GLU A 143 -3.90 -12.72 9.58
C GLU A 143 -3.50 -13.17 8.17
N ALA A 144 -2.32 -12.76 7.70
CA ALA A 144 -1.80 -13.20 6.41
C ALA A 144 -1.64 -14.73 6.36
N VAL A 145 -1.03 -15.34 7.37
CA VAL A 145 -0.82 -16.79 7.44
C VAL A 145 -2.14 -17.56 7.39
N VAL A 146 -3.13 -17.16 8.20
CA VAL A 146 -4.44 -17.82 8.22
C VAL A 146 -5.13 -17.67 6.87
N TYR A 147 -5.20 -16.45 6.33
CA TYR A 147 -5.90 -16.19 5.07
C TYR A 147 -5.26 -16.95 3.90
N MET A 148 -3.94 -16.90 3.77
CA MET A 148 -3.25 -17.54 2.64
C MET A 148 -3.38 -19.06 2.71
N ALA A 149 -3.29 -19.66 3.90
CA ALA A 149 -3.50 -21.09 4.10
C ALA A 149 -4.94 -21.53 3.76
N GLU A 150 -5.94 -20.73 4.11
CA GLU A 150 -7.35 -21.02 3.81
C GLU A 150 -7.70 -20.82 2.34
N ALA A 151 -7.24 -19.73 1.74
CA ALA A 151 -7.59 -19.35 0.37
C ALA A 151 -6.82 -20.15 -0.69
N TYR A 152 -5.52 -20.40 -0.45
CA TYR A 152 -4.63 -21.03 -1.43
C TYR A 152 -4.18 -22.44 -1.03
N GLY A 153 -4.29 -22.81 0.25
CA GLY A 153 -3.85 -24.09 0.79
C GLY A 153 -2.57 -23.97 1.63
N LYS A 154 -2.41 -24.85 2.62
CA LYS A 154 -1.30 -24.82 3.59
C LYS A 154 0.09 -24.99 2.98
N GLU A 155 0.19 -25.72 1.88
CA GLU A 155 1.44 -26.00 1.16
C GLU A 155 1.60 -25.10 -0.08
N SER A 156 0.85 -23.99 -0.15
CA SER A 156 0.94 -23.06 -1.27
C SER A 156 2.10 -22.08 -1.08
N GLU A 157 2.66 -21.58 -2.20
CA GLU A 157 3.65 -20.49 -2.20
C GLU A 157 3.14 -19.26 -1.43
N GLY A 158 1.83 -19.03 -1.44
CA GLY A 158 1.20 -17.94 -0.69
C GLY A 158 1.24 -18.14 0.83
N ALA A 159 1.07 -19.38 1.30
CA ALA A 159 1.21 -19.70 2.72
C ALA A 159 2.68 -19.58 3.16
N GLU A 160 3.61 -20.10 2.37
CA GLU A 160 5.06 -19.94 2.61
C GLU A 160 5.46 -18.46 2.67
N TRP A 161 5.01 -17.66 1.71
CA TRP A 161 5.26 -16.22 1.69
C TRP A 161 4.79 -15.53 2.99
N ALA A 162 3.58 -15.84 3.45
CA ALA A 162 3.03 -15.23 4.67
C ALA A 162 3.86 -15.56 5.92
N GLU A 163 4.44 -16.76 5.99
CA GLU A 163 5.33 -17.17 7.09
C GLU A 163 6.67 -16.42 7.08
N THR A 164 7.14 -15.97 5.91
CA THR A 164 8.38 -15.18 5.79
C THR A 164 8.24 -13.71 6.14
N LEU A 165 7.02 -13.21 6.42
CA LEU A 165 6.83 -11.80 6.78
C LEU A 165 7.66 -11.44 8.02
N PRO A 166 8.46 -10.36 7.98
CA PRO A 166 9.41 -10.05 9.05
C PRO A 166 8.75 -9.39 10.27
N LEU A 167 7.59 -8.75 10.07
CA LEU A 167 6.92 -7.93 11.06
C LEU A 167 5.61 -8.58 11.48
N ASP A 168 5.27 -8.49 12.77
CA ASP A 168 4.03 -9.05 13.30
C ASP A 168 2.83 -8.11 13.08
N ASP A 169 3.04 -6.80 13.19
CA ASP A 169 2.01 -5.76 13.09
C ASP A 169 2.56 -4.37 12.74
N PHE A 170 1.65 -3.43 12.50
CA PHE A 170 1.95 -2.05 12.12
C PHE A 170 2.64 -1.24 13.23
N GLU A 171 2.31 -1.48 14.50
CA GLU A 171 2.96 -0.79 15.60
C GLU A 171 4.46 -1.14 15.68
N THR A 172 4.79 -2.41 15.47
CA THR A 172 6.16 -2.91 15.41
C THR A 172 6.89 -2.28 14.22
N LEU A 173 6.25 -2.23 13.06
CA LEU A 173 6.76 -1.56 11.86
C LEU A 173 7.13 -0.09 12.15
N LEU A 174 6.26 0.65 12.83
CA LEU A 174 6.53 2.04 13.21
C LEU A 174 7.64 2.15 14.24
N LYS A 175 7.66 1.31 15.29
CA LYS A 175 8.69 1.33 16.35
C LYS A 175 10.10 1.13 15.79
N GLU A 176 10.28 0.19 14.86
CA GLU A 176 11.58 -0.08 14.23
C GLU A 176 12.13 1.10 13.44
N HIS A 177 11.25 1.96 12.92
CA HIS A 177 11.62 3.06 12.02
C HIS A 177 11.46 4.46 12.63
N THR A 178 10.87 4.56 13.82
CA THR A 178 10.85 5.78 14.64
C THR A 178 12.03 5.83 15.62
N SER A 179 12.64 4.69 15.92
CA SER A 179 13.79 4.56 16.82
C SER A 179 15.14 4.78 16.08
N GLY A 180 15.34 5.94 15.46
CA GLY A 180 16.64 6.43 14.99
C GLY A 180 17.29 7.35 16.05
N PRO A 181 18.64 7.46 16.14
CA PRO A 181 19.29 8.10 17.28
C PRO A 181 18.94 9.60 17.35
N PRO A 182 18.84 10.19 18.55
CA PRO A 182 18.70 11.63 18.70
C PRO A 182 19.96 12.34 18.14
N PRO A 183 19.82 13.61 17.71
CA PRO A 183 20.92 14.42 17.18
C PRO A 183 22.10 14.55 18.15
#